data_AF-A0A2E6WA23-F1
#
_entry.id   AF-A0A2E6WA23-F1
#
_cell.length_a   1.000
_cell.length_b   1.000
_cell.length_c   1.000
_cell.angle_alpha   90.00
_cell.angle_beta   90.00
_cell.angle_gamma   90.00
#
_symmetry.space_group_name_H-M   'P 1'
#
loop_
_entity.id
_entity.type
_entity.pdbx_description
1 polymer ?
#
loop_
_entity_poly.entity_id
_entity_poly.type
_entity_poly.pdbx_seq_one_letter_code
_entity_poly.pdbx_strand_id
1 'polypeptide(L)' 'MAFYGFNIYIDDKQQEWFVKEWKKTGKKLDMGKSCVRFEKLEDVALDVLAKLTRRCSVEKYIELYEKQLAATRKK' A
#
# COMPACT_ATOMS: atom_id res chain seq x y z
N MET A 1 6.20 -13.94 -7.26
CA MET A 1 5.67 -13.75 -5.89
C MET A 1 4.91 -12.42 -5.81
N ALA A 2 4.03 -12.24 -4.83
CA ALA A 2 3.31 -10.97 -4.66
C ALA A 2 3.09 -10.60 -3.18
N PHE A 3 3.24 -9.33 -2.86
CA PHE A 3 2.78 -8.73 -1.61
C PHE A 3 1.39 -8.15 -1.83
N TYR A 4 0.43 -8.58 -1.01
CA TYR A 4 -0.93 -8.03 -1.02
C TYR A 4 -1.07 -7.03 0.13
N GLY A 5 -1.40 -5.78 -0.18
CA GLY A 5 -1.36 -4.68 0.78
C GLY A 5 -2.40 -3.61 0.49
N PHE A 6 -3.62 -3.80 1.00
CA PHE A 6 -4.72 -2.83 0.85
C PHE A 6 -4.43 -1.48 1.52
N ASN A 7 -3.56 -1.47 2.55
CA ASN A 7 -3.03 -0.25 3.18
C ASN A 7 -2.52 0.77 2.15
N ILE A 8 -1.91 0.31 1.05
CA ILE A 8 -1.38 1.19 0.00
C ILE A 8 -2.47 2.10 -0.59
N TYR A 9 -3.72 1.62 -0.63
CA TYR A 9 -4.85 2.24 -1.31
C TYR A 9 -5.88 2.85 -0.36
N ILE A 10 -5.54 2.98 0.93
CA ILE A 10 -6.50 3.47 1.92
C ILE A 10 -6.88 4.94 1.70
N ASP A 11 -5.93 5.72 1.19
CA ASP A 11 -6.12 7.09 0.71
C ASP A 11 -5.05 7.43 -0.34
N ASP A 12 -5.32 8.46 -1.14
CA ASP A 12 -4.44 8.87 -2.25
C ASP A 12 -3.04 9.30 -1.77
N LYS A 13 -2.95 9.94 -0.59
CA LYS A 13 -1.66 10.42 -0.04
C LYS A 13 -0.77 9.25 0.35
N GLN A 14 -1.35 8.18 0.90
CA GLN A 14 -0.63 6.96 1.25
C GLN A 14 -0.12 6.25 -0.02
N GLN A 15 -0.94 6.18 -1.07
CA GLN A 15 -0.53 5.62 -2.35
C GLN A 15 0.62 6.42 -2.98
N GLU A 16 0.50 7.75 -3.05
CA GLU A 16 1.53 8.65 -3.57
C GLU A 16 2.85 8.52 -2.80
N TRP A 17 2.77 8.49 -1.47
CA TRP A 17 3.93 8.27 -0.60
C TRP A 17 4.60 6.93 -0.92
N PHE A 18 3.83 5.85 -1.05
CA PHE A 18 4.36 4.52 -1.33
C PHE A 18 5.10 4.48 -2.66
N VAL A 19 4.50 5.03 -3.73
CA VAL A 19 5.13 5.10 -5.06
C VAL A 19 6.42 5.93 -5.02
N LYS A 20 6.41 7.05 -4.31
CA LYS A 20 7.59 7.91 -4.15
C LYS A 20 8.72 7.20 -3.42
N GLU A 21 8.44 6.55 -2.29
CA GLU A 21 9.45 5.83 -1.52
C GLU A 21 9.98 4.60 -2.27
N TRP A 22 9.12 3.88 -2.99
CA TRP A 22 9.56 2.75 -3.79
C TRP A 22 10.53 3.18 -4.90
N LYS A 23 10.21 4.25 -5.63
CA LYS A 23 11.08 4.79 -6.70
C LYS A 23 12.48 5.15 -6.18
N LYS A 24 12.61 5.63 -4.94
CA LYS A 24 13.92 5.94 -4.34
C LYS A 24 14.83 4.73 -4.18
N THR A 25 14.27 3.52 -4.16
CA THR A 25 15.06 2.28 -4.04
C THR A 25 15.72 1.85 -5.35
N GLY A 26 15.29 2.42 -6.49
CA GLY A 26 15.69 1.96 -7.83
C GLY A 26 15.11 0.61 -8.25
N LYS A 27 14.35 -0.08 -7.38
CA LYS A 27 13.73 -1.37 -7.69
C LYS A 27 12.49 -1.18 -8.57
N LYS A 28 12.26 -2.11 -9.49
CA LYS A 28 11.06 -2.12 -10.34
C LYS A 28 9.82 -2.15 -9.47
N LEU A 29 8.85 -1.30 -9.79
CA LEU A 29 7.54 -1.27 -9.14
C LEU A 29 6.50 -1.86 -10.11
N ASP A 30 6.28 -3.16 -10.02
CA ASP A 30 5.18 -3.82 -10.73
C ASP A 30 3.98 -3.94 -9.79
N MET A 31 3.07 -2.95 -9.82
CA MET A 31 1.88 -2.93 -8.98
C MET A 31 0.60 -3.17 -9.79
N GLY A 32 -0.32 -3.96 -9.24
CA GLY A 32 -1.71 -4.06 -9.68
C GLY A 32 -2.66 -3.37 -8.69
N LYS A 33 -3.96 -3.66 -8.75
CA LYS A 33 -4.86 -3.26 -7.65
C LYS A 33 -4.53 -4.09 -6.41
N SER A 34 -4.20 -3.43 -5.31
CA SER A 34 -3.95 -4.03 -3.99
C SER A 34 -2.71 -4.93 -3.88
N CYS A 35 -1.88 -5.06 -4.92
CA CYS A 35 -0.72 -5.95 -4.90
C CYS A 35 0.51 -5.37 -5.58
N VAL A 36 1.68 -5.80 -5.10
CA VAL A 36 2.99 -5.54 -5.71
C VAL A 36 3.63 -6.89 -6.03
N ARG A 37 4.05 -7.07 -7.28
CA ARG A 37 4.59 -8.32 -7.82
C ARG A 37 6.11 -8.24 -7.93
N PHE A 38 6.74 -9.38 -7.69
CA PHE A 38 8.19 -9.56 -7.74
C PHE A 38 8.52 -10.88 -8.43
N GLU A 39 9.59 -10.88 -9.22
CA GLU A 39 10.13 -12.09 -9.84
C GLU A 39 11.06 -12.81 -8.87
N LYS A 40 11.94 -12.05 -8.19
CA LYS A 40 12.90 -12.57 -7.22
C LYS A 40 12.75 -11.90 -5.84
N LEU A 41 13.30 -12.53 -4.80
CA LEU A 41 13.25 -11.99 -3.44
C LEU A 41 14.05 -10.70 -3.30
N GLU A 42 15.14 -10.56 -4.05
CA GLU A 42 16.02 -9.39 -4.01
C GLU A 42 15.34 -8.15 -4.60
N ASP A 43 14.29 -8.32 -5.41
CA ASP A 43 13.49 -7.23 -5.98
C ASP A 43 12.51 -6.61 -4.97
N VAL A 44 12.34 -7.23 -3.80
CA VAL A 44 11.44 -6.75 -2.76
C VAL A 44 12.10 -5.58 -1.99
N ALA A 45 11.49 -4.41 -2.02
CA ALA A 45 11.88 -3.27 -1.19
C ALA A 45 11.40 -3.45 0.26
N LEU A 46 11.99 -4.39 0.99
CA LEU A 46 11.57 -4.74 2.37
C LEU A 46 11.52 -3.53 3.31
N ASP A 47 12.46 -2.59 3.20
CA ASP A 47 12.46 -1.37 4.01
C ASP A 47 11.23 -0.48 3.76
N VAL A 48 10.79 -0.39 2.50
CA VAL A 48 9.60 0.39 2.13
C VAL A 48 8.35 -0.31 2.66
N LEU A 49 8.29 -1.63 2.57
CA LEU A 49 7.18 -2.42 3.15
C LEU A 49 7.12 -2.31 4.68
N ALA A 50 8.27 -2.31 5.37
CA ALA A 50 8.33 -2.11 6.80
C ALA A 50 7.88 -0.69 7.22
N LYS A 51 8.23 0.33 6.44
CA LYS A 51 7.70 1.70 6.64
C LYS A 51 6.20 1.77 6.38
N LEU A 52 5.72 1.11 5.32
CA LEU A 52 4.30 1.05 4.95
C LEU A 52 3.45 0.50 6.10
N THR A 53 3.85 -0.63 6.69
CA THR A 53 3.11 -1.26 7.79
C THR A 53 3.10 -0.41 9.07
N ARG A 54 4.18 0.32 9.35
CA ARG A 54 4.26 1.22 10.53
C ARG A 54 3.46 2.51 10.38
N ARG A 55 3.20 2.96 9.14
CA ARG A 55 2.52 4.25 8.89
C ARG A 55 1.01 4.22 9.08
N CYS A 56 0.41 3.04 9.09
CA CYS A 56 -1.02 2.88 9.27
C CYS A 56 -1.27 2.07 10.54
N SER A 57 -1.80 2.72 11.57
CA SER A 57 -2.30 2.00 12.74
C SER A 57 -3.56 1.23 12.39
N VAL A 58 -3.88 0.20 13.17
CA VAL A 58 -5.08 -0.62 12.96
C VAL A 58 -6.35 0.23 13.12
N GLU A 59 -6.37 1.12 14.10
CA GLU A 59 -7.52 2.00 14.38
C GLU A 59 -7.79 2.93 13.20
N LYS A 60 -6.74 3.58 12.68
CA LYS A 60 -6.85 4.45 11.50
C LYS A 60 -7.29 3.66 10.27
N TYR A 61 -6.81 2.42 10.13
CA TYR A 61 -7.22 1.56 9.03
C TYR A 61 -8.73 1.27 9.07
N ILE A 62 -9.23 0.88 10.23
CA ILE A 62 -10.66 0.57 10.45
C ILE A 62 -11.52 1.81 10.17
N GLU A 63 -11.16 2.97 10.74
CA GLU A 63 -11.92 4.21 10.55
C GLU A 63 -12.09 4.57 9.07
N LEU A 64 -11.00 4.55 8.31
CA LEU A 64 -11.02 4.88 6.88
C LEU A 64 -11.81 3.85 6.06
N TYR A 65 -11.68 2.56 6.41
CA TYR A 65 -12.41 1.49 5.75
C TYR A 65 -13.92 1.61 5.97
N GLU A 66 -14.37 1.82 7.21
CA GLU A 66 -15.79 2.00 7.54
C GLU A 66 -16.37 3.24 6.88
N LYS A 67 -15.61 4.34 6.82
CA LYS A 67 -15.99 5.56 6.11
C LYS A 67 -16.25 5.31 4.62
N GLN A 68 -15.38 4.55 3.96
CA GLN A 68 -15.54 4.18 2.54
C GLN A 68 -16.75 3.27 2.31
N LEU A 69 -16.98 2.29 3.20
CA LEU A 69 -18.17 1.43 3.16
C LEU A 69 -19.46 2.25 3.31
N ALA A 70 -19.51 3.18 4.26
CA ALA A 70 -20.67 4.04 4.48
C ALA A 70 -20.95 4.97 3.27
N ALA A 71 -19.91 5.48 2.61
CA ALA A 71 -20.05 6.30 1.42
C ALA A 71 -20.58 5.50 0.23
N THR A 72 -20.17 4.24 0.09
CA THR A 72 -20.64 3.34 -0.98
C THR A 72 -22.11 2.96 -0.78
N ARG A 73 -22.56 2.75 0.46
CA ARG A 73 -23.97 2.43 0.78
C ARG A 73 -24.96 3.57 0.52
N LYS A 74 -24.47 4.81 0.39
CA LYS A 74 -25.30 6.00 0.10
C LYS A 74 -25.47 6.27 -1.40
N LYS A 75 -24.77 5.51 -2.25
CA LYS A 75 -24.87 5.54 -3.71
C LYS A 75 -25.85 4.47 -4.18
#